data_AF-A0A2D9VTA7-F1
#
_entry.id   AF-A0A2D9VTA7-F1
#
_cell.length_a   1.000
_cell.length_b   1.000
_cell.length_c   1.000
_cell.angle_alpha   90.00
_cell.angle_beta   90.00
_cell.angle_gamma   90.00
#
_symmetry.space_group_name_H-M   'P 1'
#
loop_
_entity.id
_entity.type
_entity.pdbx_description
1 polymer ?
#
loop_
_entity_poly.entity_id
_entity_poly.type
_entity_poly.pdbx_seq_one_letter_code
_entity_poly.pdbx_strand_id
1 'polypeptide(L)'
;DLAIYTRSPGEARFTLANSDEIASVITNSITEEVEVKYYLPLQNIWGVEVLDVRIKRADFPDSVESSIFERMVAERFRKASAFRAEGEEQDKEIRAAVDREVEITLETANGQSAIIRGEGEALAIEALAEALSSDAEFYGFVRSLEAYEKSLFTDTTVILDPESELFKYLEQYSK
;
A
#
# COMPACT_ATOMS: atom_id res chain seq x y z
N ASP A 1 -59.41 -8.95 29.06
CA ASP A 1 -58.84 -8.50 27.79
C ASP A 1 -57.56 -7.74 28.02
N LEU A 2 -56.49 -8.16 27.34
CA LEU A 2 -55.17 -7.56 27.45
C LEU A 2 -55.16 -6.28 26.61
N ALA A 3 -55.24 -5.13 27.28
CA ALA A 3 -55.18 -3.83 26.64
C ALA A 3 -53.74 -3.31 26.69
N ILE A 4 -53.12 -3.13 25.53
CA ILE A 4 -51.76 -2.59 25.40
C ILE A 4 -51.88 -1.08 25.33
N TYR A 5 -51.05 -0.34 26.07
CA TYR A 5 -51.03 1.13 26.05
C TYR A 5 -49.62 1.62 25.72
N THR A 6 -49.53 2.59 24.81
CA THR A 6 -48.28 3.18 24.33
C THR A 6 -48.25 4.67 24.71
N ARG A 7 -47.05 5.23 24.81
CA ARG A 7 -46.82 6.68 24.97
C ARG A 7 -45.72 7.11 24.03
N SER A 8 -46.05 8.04 23.14
CA SER A 8 -45.08 8.70 22.27
C SER A 8 -44.40 9.87 23.02
N PRO A 9 -43.13 10.21 22.72
CA PRO A 9 -42.45 11.32 23.39
C PRO A 9 -43.20 12.66 23.21
N GLY A 10 -43.68 13.23 24.32
CA GLY A 10 -44.38 14.53 24.33
C GLY A 10 -45.84 14.50 24.81
N GLU A 11 -46.44 13.32 24.96
CA GLU A 11 -47.82 13.19 25.47
C GLU A 11 -47.87 12.83 26.96
N ALA A 12 -48.73 13.50 27.72
CA ALA A 12 -48.82 13.33 29.17
C ALA A 12 -49.66 12.12 29.62
N ARG A 13 -50.34 11.42 28.71
CA ARG A 13 -51.28 10.33 29.03
C ARG A 13 -51.09 9.16 28.07
N PHE A 14 -51.20 7.94 28.60
CA PHE A 14 -51.14 6.70 27.84
C PHE A 14 -52.46 6.45 27.09
N THR A 15 -52.39 6.05 25.82
CA THR A 15 -53.55 5.73 24.96
C THR A 15 -53.54 4.25 24.57
N LEU A 16 -54.71 3.68 24.24
CA LEU A 16 -54.81 2.27 23.87
C LEU A 16 -54.09 2.05 22.52
N ALA A 17 -53.12 1.15 22.53
CA ALA A 17 -52.22 0.89 21.40
C ALA A 17 -52.98 0.27 20.23
N ASN A 18 -52.78 0.85 19.05
CA ASN A 18 -53.34 0.34 17.81
C ASN A 18 -52.52 -0.87 17.30
N SER A 19 -53.12 -1.68 16.42
CA SER A 19 -52.51 -2.91 15.89
C SER A 19 -51.14 -2.68 15.23
N ASP A 20 -50.89 -1.49 14.68
CA ASP A 20 -49.62 -1.13 14.04
C ASP A 20 -48.51 -0.80 15.06
N GLU A 21 -48.86 -0.25 16.22
CA GLU A 21 -47.91 0.06 17.30
C GLU A 21 -47.48 -1.20 18.06
N ILE A 22 -48.38 -2.18 18.15
CA ILE A 22 -48.06 -3.50 18.73
C ILE A 22 -47.05 -4.24 17.83
N ALA A 23 -47.17 -4.11 16.51
CA ALA A 23 -46.26 -4.73 15.56
C ALA A 23 -44.84 -4.11 15.61
N SER A 24 -44.74 -2.78 15.74
CA SER A 24 -43.44 -2.08 15.79
C SER A 24 -42.66 -2.35 17.08
N VAL A 25 -43.34 -2.54 18.21
CA VAL A 25 -42.73 -2.95 19.50
C VAL A 25 -42.13 -4.35 19.41
N ILE A 26 -42.76 -5.28 18.69
CA ILE A 26 -42.30 -6.68 18.56
C ILE A 26 -41.10 -6.81 17.63
N THR A 27 -40.98 -5.98 16.59
CA THR A 27 -39.87 -6.04 15.61
C THR A 27 -38.56 -5.41 16.08
N ASN A 28 -38.48 -4.91 17.32
CA ASN A 28 -37.28 -4.34 17.95
C ASN A 28 -36.52 -3.31 17.09
N SER A 29 -37.22 -2.59 16.22
CA SER A 29 -36.72 -1.41 15.51
C SER A 29 -37.05 -0.17 16.36
N ILE A 30 -36.50 -0.14 17.57
CA ILE A 30 -36.68 0.96 18.52
C ILE A 30 -35.63 2.02 18.19
N THR A 31 -35.99 3.03 17.40
CA THR A 31 -35.19 4.26 17.28
C THR A 31 -35.49 5.28 18.37
N GLU A 32 -36.60 5.14 19.10
CA GLU A 32 -36.94 6.03 20.22
C GLU A 32 -37.58 5.24 21.36
N GLU A 33 -37.20 5.63 22.58
CA GLU A 33 -37.45 5.02 23.89
C GLU A 33 -38.95 4.92 24.21
N VAL A 34 -39.68 3.98 23.60
CA VAL A 34 -41.09 3.72 23.89
C VAL A 34 -41.21 2.85 25.14
N GLU A 35 -41.71 3.45 26.23
CA GLU A 35 -42.00 2.76 27.49
C GLU A 35 -43.39 2.11 27.42
N VAL A 36 -43.45 0.78 27.35
CA VAL A 36 -44.70 0.00 27.31
C VAL A 36 -45.04 -0.48 28.72
N LYS A 37 -46.22 -0.11 29.25
CA LYS A 37 -46.75 -0.62 30.53
C LYS A 37 -48.05 -1.39 30.32
N TYR A 38 -48.12 -2.58 30.90
CA TYR A 38 -49.32 -3.42 30.91
C TYR A 38 -50.03 -3.28 32.26
N TYR A 39 -51.33 -2.97 32.26
CA TYR A 39 -52.17 -3.07 33.45
C TYR A 39 -53.06 -4.32 33.33
N LEU A 40 -52.81 -5.35 34.15
CA LEU A 40 -53.81 -6.39 34.41
C LEU A 40 -54.59 -5.99 35.67
N PRO A 41 -55.92 -5.78 35.61
CA PRO A 41 -56.72 -5.49 36.80
C PRO A 41 -56.95 -6.78 37.61
N LEU A 42 -55.92 -7.27 38.31
CA LEU A 42 -56.01 -8.44 39.19
C LEU A 42 -56.35 -8.08 40.64
N GLN A 43 -56.38 -6.78 40.98
CA GLN A 43 -56.63 -6.30 42.35
C GLN A 43 -57.95 -6.79 42.94
N ASN A 44 -59.02 -6.91 42.14
CA ASN A 44 -60.32 -7.33 42.66
C ASN A 44 -60.46 -8.85 42.85
N ILE A 45 -59.50 -9.67 42.39
CA ILE A 45 -59.63 -11.13 42.43
C ILE A 45 -58.53 -11.78 43.28
N TRP A 46 -57.29 -11.28 43.24
CA TRP A 46 -56.15 -11.93 43.92
C TRP A 46 -55.31 -11.02 44.83
N GLY A 47 -55.58 -9.71 44.91
CA GLY A 47 -54.88 -8.81 45.84
C GLY A 47 -53.38 -8.61 45.56
N VAL A 48 -52.91 -8.87 44.33
CA VAL A 48 -51.50 -8.72 43.91
C VAL A 48 -51.36 -7.54 42.95
N GLU A 49 -50.34 -6.70 43.16
CA GLU A 49 -49.94 -5.59 42.29
C GLU A 49 -48.70 -6.00 41.48
N VAL A 50 -48.78 -5.90 40.14
CA VAL A 50 -47.65 -6.17 39.24
C VAL A 50 -46.92 -4.87 38.97
N LEU A 51 -45.66 -4.76 39.43
CA LEU A 51 -44.86 -3.53 39.37
C LEU A 51 -44.10 -3.36 38.04
N ASP A 52 -43.61 -4.45 37.44
CA ASP A 52 -42.81 -4.44 36.21
C ASP A 52 -42.92 -5.79 35.47
N VAL A 53 -42.98 -5.75 34.13
CA VAL A 53 -43.00 -6.93 33.25
C VAL A 53 -41.86 -6.78 32.25
N ARG A 54 -40.88 -7.68 32.33
CA ARG A 54 -39.73 -7.69 31.41
C ARG A 54 -39.78 -8.90 30.49
N ILE A 55 -39.45 -8.68 29.22
CA ILE A 55 -39.24 -9.76 28.27
C ILE A 55 -37.92 -10.45 28.64
N LYS A 56 -37.98 -11.72 29.06
CA LYS A 56 -36.79 -12.49 29.45
C LYS A 56 -36.06 -13.06 28.23
N ARG A 57 -36.78 -13.42 27.17
CA ARG A 57 -36.22 -14.01 25.95
C ARG A 57 -37.21 -13.86 24.78
N ALA A 58 -36.70 -13.47 23.61
CA ALA A 58 -37.42 -13.49 22.35
C ALA A 58 -36.71 -14.50 21.44
N ASP A 59 -37.20 -15.74 21.41
CA ASP A 59 -36.65 -16.77 20.53
C ASP A 59 -37.40 -16.77 19.20
N PHE A 60 -36.71 -17.22 18.16
CA PHE A 60 -37.36 -17.57 16.89
C PHE A 60 -38.07 -18.92 17.03
N PRO A 61 -39.16 -19.18 16.28
CA PRO A 61 -39.74 -20.51 16.23
C PRO A 61 -38.72 -21.54 15.72
N ASP A 62 -38.57 -22.67 16.42
CA ASP A 62 -37.57 -23.73 16.12
C ASP A 62 -37.59 -24.19 14.66
N SER A 63 -38.74 -24.07 13.98
CA SER A 63 -38.92 -24.44 12.57
C SER A 63 -38.15 -23.58 11.56
N VAL A 64 -37.76 -22.35 11.92
CA VAL A 64 -37.09 -21.40 11.00
C VAL A 64 -35.68 -21.01 11.45
N GLU A 65 -35.29 -21.35 12.68
CA GLU A 65 -34.01 -20.93 13.27
C GLU A 65 -32.79 -21.39 12.45
N SER A 66 -32.77 -22.65 12.03
CA SER A 66 -31.65 -23.23 11.26
C SER A 66 -31.43 -22.54 9.91
N SER A 67 -32.50 -22.28 9.16
CA SER A 67 -32.44 -21.61 7.85
C SER A 67 -31.93 -20.17 7.96
N ILE A 68 -32.36 -19.45 9.01
CA ILE A 68 -31.89 -18.09 9.27
C ILE A 68 -30.41 -18.10 9.68
N PHE A 69 -30.00 -19.05 10.52
CA PHE A 69 -28.60 -19.20 10.91
C PHE A 69 -27.68 -19.51 9.73
N GLU A 70 -28.03 -20.46 8.88
CA GLU A 70 -27.28 -20.80 7.66
C GLU A 70 -27.16 -19.59 6.73
N ARG A 71 -28.24 -18.83 6.55
CA ARG A 71 -28.22 -17.58 5.77
C ARG A 71 -27.28 -16.54 6.38
N MET A 72 -27.27 -16.39 7.71
CA MET A 72 -26.35 -15.48 8.38
C MET A 72 -24.89 -15.89 8.19
N VAL A 73 -24.58 -17.18 8.26
CA VAL A 73 -23.22 -17.70 8.01
C VAL A 73 -22.80 -17.43 6.58
N ALA A 74 -23.67 -17.71 5.60
CA ALA A 74 -23.40 -17.45 4.19
C ALA A 74 -23.16 -15.96 3.92
N GLU A 75 -23.98 -15.08 4.49
CA GLU A 75 -23.80 -13.63 4.39
C GLU A 75 -22.49 -13.15 5.02
N ARG A 76 -22.12 -13.69 6.19
CA ARG A 76 -20.82 -13.38 6.83
C ARG A 76 -19.65 -13.84 5.98
N PHE A 77 -19.72 -15.04 5.39
CA PHE A 77 -18.68 -15.54 4.52
C PHE A 77 -18.55 -14.71 3.24
N ARG A 78 -19.67 -14.33 2.63
CA ARG A 78 -19.72 -13.44 1.46
C ARG A 78 -19.08 -12.09 1.77
N LYS A 79 -19.45 -11.48 2.89
CA LYS A 79 -18.90 -10.19 3.32
C LYS A 79 -17.40 -10.27 3.62
N ALA A 80 -16.96 -11.31 4.31
CA ALA A 80 -15.54 -11.53 4.59
C ALA A 80 -14.73 -11.75 3.31
N SER A 81 -15.27 -12.49 2.34
CA SER A 81 -14.61 -12.74 1.06
C SER A 81 -14.52 -11.48 0.22
N ALA A 82 -15.57 -10.64 0.21
CA ALA A 82 -15.54 -9.34 -0.46
C ALA A 82 -14.47 -8.42 0.13
N PHE A 83 -14.37 -8.31 1.47
CA PHE A 83 -13.33 -7.51 2.11
C PHE A 83 -11.91 -8.03 1.84
N ARG A 84 -11.71 -9.35 1.76
CA ARG A 84 -10.39 -9.90 1.37
C ARG A 84 -10.04 -9.55 -0.07
N ALA A 85 -10.99 -9.71 -0.99
CA ALA A 85 -10.78 -9.37 -2.39
C ALA A 85 -10.45 -7.88 -2.58
N GLU A 86 -11.18 -7.00 -1.89
CA GLU A 86 -10.92 -5.56 -1.89
C GLU A 86 -9.53 -5.23 -1.32
N GLY A 87 -9.14 -5.87 -0.20
CA GLY A 87 -7.82 -5.70 0.37
C GLY A 87 -6.69 -6.19 -0.56
N GLU A 88 -6.89 -7.32 -1.25
CA GLU A 88 -5.93 -7.84 -2.23
C GLU A 88 -5.83 -6.95 -3.47
N GLU A 89 -6.93 -6.38 -3.94
CA GLU A 89 -6.95 -5.44 -5.05
C GLU A 89 -6.18 -4.17 -4.71
N GLN A 90 -6.47 -3.56 -3.56
CA GLN A 90 -5.77 -2.36 -3.08
C GLN A 90 -4.28 -2.63 -2.85
N ASP A 91 -3.91 -3.77 -2.26
CA ASP A 91 -2.49 -4.14 -2.05
C ASP A 91 -1.76 -4.26 -3.40
N LYS A 92 -2.38 -4.91 -4.40
CA LYS A 92 -1.78 -5.04 -5.75
C LYS A 92 -1.64 -3.69 -6.44
N GLU A 93 -2.64 -2.83 -6.35
CA GLU A 93 -2.60 -1.49 -6.94
C GLU A 93 -1.48 -0.65 -6.31
N ILE A 94 -1.40 -0.63 -4.99
CA ILE A 94 -0.37 0.12 -4.25
C ILE A 94 1.02 -0.42 -4.59
N ARG A 95 1.23 -1.75 -4.57
CA ARG A 95 2.52 -2.34 -4.94
C ARG A 95 2.92 -1.99 -6.36
N ALA A 96 2.02 -2.15 -7.32
CA ALA A 96 2.31 -1.83 -8.72
C ALA A 96 2.61 -0.34 -8.94
N ALA A 97 1.98 0.56 -8.18
CA ALA A 97 2.28 1.98 -8.20
C ALA A 97 3.67 2.28 -7.63
N VAL A 98 4.00 1.69 -6.48
CA VAL A 98 5.30 1.84 -5.82
C VAL A 98 6.43 1.28 -6.68
N ASP A 99 6.26 0.09 -7.25
CA ASP A 99 7.27 -0.55 -8.11
C ASP A 99 7.58 0.32 -9.32
N ARG A 100 6.54 0.90 -9.95
CA ARG A 100 6.71 1.85 -11.06
C ARG A 100 7.48 3.10 -10.63
N GLU A 101 7.15 3.67 -9.48
CA GLU A 101 7.82 4.87 -8.98
C GLU A 101 9.29 4.63 -8.65
N VAL A 102 9.60 3.48 -8.04
CA VAL A 102 10.97 3.03 -7.77
C VAL A 102 11.75 2.87 -9.08
N GLU A 103 11.17 2.21 -10.08
CA GLU A 103 11.81 2.01 -11.38
C GLU A 103 12.10 3.36 -12.06
N ILE A 104 11.12 4.26 -12.13
CA ILE A 104 11.31 5.61 -12.71
C ILE A 104 12.42 6.38 -11.97
N THR A 105 12.44 6.32 -10.64
CA THR A 105 13.42 7.04 -9.83
C THR A 105 14.83 6.51 -10.07
N LEU A 106 14.97 5.19 -10.12
CA LEU A 106 16.25 4.52 -10.35
C LEU A 106 16.77 4.80 -11.77
N GLU A 107 15.92 4.69 -12.78
CA GLU A 107 16.29 5.01 -14.18
C GLU A 107 16.62 6.49 -14.35
N THR A 108 15.89 7.39 -13.70
CA THR A 108 16.20 8.82 -13.72
C THR A 108 17.56 9.10 -13.08
N ALA A 109 17.83 8.50 -11.91
CA ALA A 109 19.10 8.65 -11.21
C ALA A 109 20.27 8.07 -12.03
N ASN A 110 20.08 6.91 -12.65
CA ASN A 110 21.09 6.29 -13.52
C ASN A 110 21.36 7.16 -14.75
N GLY A 111 20.31 7.66 -15.41
CA GLY A 111 20.44 8.56 -16.55
C GLY A 111 21.20 9.85 -16.20
N GLN A 112 20.84 10.49 -15.08
CA GLN A 112 21.55 11.67 -14.58
C GLN A 112 23.01 11.37 -14.24
N SER A 113 23.29 10.24 -13.58
CA SER A 113 24.65 9.83 -13.26
C SER A 113 25.49 9.61 -14.53
N ALA A 114 24.91 8.98 -15.56
CA ALA A 114 25.57 8.76 -16.83
C ALA A 114 25.88 10.07 -17.56
N ILE A 115 24.96 11.04 -17.55
CA ILE A 115 25.18 12.38 -18.11
C ILE A 115 26.33 13.07 -17.39
N ILE A 116 26.29 13.16 -16.06
CA ILE A 116 27.34 13.83 -15.26
C ILE A 116 28.70 13.16 -15.49
N ARG A 117 28.75 11.83 -15.54
CA ARG A 117 29.99 11.12 -15.84
C ARG A 117 30.49 11.43 -17.26
N GLY A 118 29.61 11.43 -18.26
CA GLY A 118 29.95 11.77 -19.64
C GLY A 118 30.46 13.20 -19.79
N GLU A 119 29.84 14.17 -19.11
CA GLU A 119 30.29 15.56 -19.06
C GLU A 119 31.68 15.67 -18.40
N GLY A 120 31.89 14.96 -17.29
CA GLY A 120 33.19 14.92 -16.61
C GLY A 120 34.29 14.30 -17.47
N GLU A 121 33.99 13.22 -18.19
CA GLU A 121 34.92 12.58 -19.13
C GLU A 121 35.24 13.50 -20.31
N ALA A 122 34.24 14.18 -20.87
CA ALA A 122 34.43 15.14 -21.94
C ALA A 122 35.36 16.29 -21.52
N LEU A 123 35.10 16.89 -20.34
CA LEU A 123 35.95 17.95 -19.78
C LEU A 123 37.38 17.47 -19.51
N ALA A 124 37.54 16.24 -19.01
CA ALA A 124 38.86 15.67 -18.76
C ALA A 124 39.64 15.44 -20.07
N ILE A 125 38.98 14.93 -21.11
CA ILE A 125 39.57 14.74 -22.44
C ILE A 125 39.94 16.09 -23.07
N GLU A 126 39.06 17.10 -22.95
CA GLU A 126 39.30 18.44 -23.47
C GLU A 126 40.51 19.09 -22.78
N ALA A 127 40.56 19.08 -21.44
CA ALA A 127 41.68 19.61 -20.67
C ALA A 127 43.00 18.88 -20.98
N LEU A 128 42.93 17.55 -21.16
CA LEU A 128 44.08 16.75 -21.58
C LEU A 128 44.52 17.12 -23.00
N ALA A 129 43.59 17.24 -23.95
CA ALA A 129 43.89 17.65 -25.31
C ALA A 129 44.52 19.04 -25.37
N GLU A 130 44.01 20.00 -24.59
CA GLU A 130 44.58 21.36 -24.48
C GLU A 130 46.01 21.31 -23.93
N ALA A 131 46.22 20.61 -22.81
CA ALA A 131 47.54 20.45 -22.21
C ALA A 131 48.55 19.81 -23.18
N LEU A 132 48.12 18.81 -23.95
CA LEU A 132 48.96 18.11 -24.92
C LEU A 132 49.19 18.91 -26.21
N SER A 133 48.22 19.72 -26.63
CA SER A 133 48.35 20.59 -27.81
C SER A 133 49.35 21.73 -27.62
N SER A 134 49.70 22.04 -26.37
CA SER A 134 50.72 23.03 -26.04
C SER A 134 52.12 22.62 -26.51
N ASP A 135 52.43 21.31 -26.53
CA ASP A 135 53.67 20.76 -27.09
C ASP A 135 53.45 19.32 -27.58
N ALA A 136 53.13 19.20 -28.87
CA ALA A 136 52.85 17.91 -29.51
C ALA A 136 54.08 17.00 -29.59
N GLU A 137 55.30 17.57 -29.60
CA GLU A 137 56.54 16.80 -29.70
C GLU A 137 56.90 16.19 -28.34
N PHE A 138 56.72 16.96 -27.26
CA PHE A 138 56.84 16.48 -25.89
C PHE A 138 55.80 15.41 -25.54
N TYR A 139 54.55 15.55 -26.04
CA TYR A 139 53.53 14.51 -25.87
C TYR A 139 53.95 13.18 -26.49
N GLY A 140 54.39 13.20 -27.76
CA GLY A 140 54.84 12.00 -28.46
C GLY A 140 55.95 11.28 -27.70
N PHE A 141 56.89 12.06 -27.15
CA PHE A 141 57.96 11.57 -26.30
C PHE A 141 57.44 10.92 -25.00
N VAL A 142 56.63 11.62 -24.19
CA VAL A 142 56.09 11.08 -22.92
C VAL A 142 55.24 9.83 -23.15
N ARG A 143 54.41 9.81 -24.20
CA ARG A 143 53.59 8.65 -24.55
C ARG A 143 54.46 7.46 -24.99
N SER A 144 55.58 7.71 -25.67
CA SER A 144 56.54 6.65 -26.01
C SER A 144 57.18 6.05 -24.75
N LEU A 145 57.49 6.88 -23.73
CA LEU A 145 58.03 6.42 -22.44
C LEU A 145 57.03 5.56 -21.64
N GLU A 146 55.75 5.97 -21.57
CA GLU A 146 54.71 5.15 -20.93
C GLU A 146 54.50 3.82 -21.66
N ALA A 147 54.57 3.82 -23.00
CA ALA A 147 54.47 2.60 -23.80
C ALA A 147 55.65 1.67 -23.52
N TYR A 148 56.86 2.21 -23.34
CA TYR A 148 58.01 1.43 -22.90
C TYR A 148 57.81 0.84 -21.50
N GLU A 149 57.37 1.64 -20.53
CA GLU A 149 57.10 1.18 -19.16
C GLU A 149 56.06 0.04 -19.13
N LYS A 150 54.96 0.17 -19.89
CA LYS A 150 53.90 -0.85 -19.95
C LYS A 150 54.25 -2.08 -20.78
N SER A 151 55.19 -2.00 -21.72
CA SER A 151 55.56 -3.14 -22.59
C SER A 151 56.79 -3.89 -22.10
N LEU A 152 57.70 -3.22 -21.38
CA LEU A 152 58.95 -3.78 -20.86
C LEU A 152 58.79 -4.27 -19.42
N PHE A 153 57.91 -5.26 -19.23
CA PHE A 153 57.91 -6.05 -18.00
C PHE A 153 58.99 -7.13 -18.02
N THR A 154 59.40 -7.60 -16.83
CA THR A 154 60.39 -8.65 -16.64
C THR A 154 59.93 -9.92 -17.38
N ASP A 155 60.78 -10.43 -18.29
CA ASP A 155 60.57 -11.57 -19.20
C ASP A 155 59.93 -11.30 -20.59
N THR A 156 59.68 -10.06 -21.00
CA THR A 156 59.19 -9.79 -22.36
C THR A 156 60.34 -9.70 -23.38
N THR A 157 60.43 -10.66 -24.30
CA THR A 157 61.28 -10.54 -25.51
C THR A 157 60.46 -9.89 -26.62
N VAL A 158 60.73 -8.62 -26.89
CA VAL A 158 60.05 -7.84 -27.93
C VAL A 158 60.89 -7.83 -29.21
N ILE A 159 60.35 -8.40 -30.30
CA ILE A 159 60.96 -8.33 -31.64
C ILE A 159 60.23 -7.25 -32.42
N LEU A 160 60.92 -6.13 -32.66
CA LEU A 160 60.39 -5.00 -33.40
C LEU A 160 61.34 -4.62 -34.54
N ASP A 161 60.76 -4.05 -35.59
CA ASP A 161 61.49 -3.50 -36.73
C ASP A 161 62.29 -2.26 -36.28
N PRO A 162 63.57 -2.12 -36.65
CA PRO A 162 64.38 -0.92 -36.37
C PRO A 162 63.75 0.39 -36.84
N GLU A 163 62.94 0.37 -37.90
CA GLU A 163 62.27 1.57 -38.45
C GLU A 163 60.93 1.91 -37.74
N SER A 164 60.60 1.22 -36.64
CA SER A 164 59.35 1.45 -35.91
C SER A 164 59.31 2.84 -35.26
N GLU A 165 58.15 3.50 -35.32
CA GLU A 165 57.90 4.79 -34.64
C GLU A 165 58.17 4.75 -33.13
N LEU A 166 58.19 3.56 -32.52
CA LEU A 166 58.63 3.36 -31.15
C LEU A 166 60.06 3.89 -30.98
N PHE A 167 61.05 3.34 -31.72
CA PHE A 167 62.48 3.61 -31.51
C PHE A 167 62.95 5.01 -31.92
N LYS A 168 62.13 5.78 -32.65
CA LYS A 168 62.47 7.10 -33.18
C LYS A 168 63.04 8.06 -32.12
N TYR A 169 62.51 8.00 -30.90
CA TYR A 169 62.97 8.85 -29.78
C TYR A 169 64.18 8.28 -29.03
N LEU A 170 64.47 6.98 -29.15
CA LEU A 170 65.64 6.30 -28.55
C LEU A 170 66.90 6.50 -29.40
N GLU A 171 66.76 6.46 -30.74
CA GLU A 171 67.88 6.66 -31.66
C GLU A 171 68.41 8.11 -31.66
N GLN A 172 67.51 9.09 -31.53
CA GLN A 172 67.85 10.52 -31.66
C GLN A 172 68.78 11.05 -30.54
N TYR A 173 68.78 10.42 -29.36
CA TYR A 173 69.63 10.79 -28.22
C TYR A 173 70.84 9.85 -27.99
N SER A 174 71.01 8.82 -28.83
CA SER A 174 72.10 7.82 -28.72
C SER A 174 73.42 8.26 -29.39
N LYS A 175 73.59 9.53 -29.74
CA LYS A 175 74.82 10.05 -30.38
C LYS A 175 75.68 10.86 -29.42
#